data_AF-A0A4T0WZ05-F1
#
_entry.id   AF-A0A4T0WZ05-F1
#
_cell.length_a   1.000
_cell.length_b   1.000
_cell.length_c   1.000
_cell.angle_alpha   90.00
_cell.angle_beta   90.00
_cell.angle_gamma   90.00
#
_symmetry.space_group_name_H-M   'P 1'
#
loop_
_entity.id
_entity.type
_entity.pdbx_description
1 polymer ?
#
loop_
_entity_poly.entity_id
_entity_poly.type
_entity_poly.pdbx_seq_one_letter_code
_entity_poly.pdbx_strand_id
1 'polypeptide(L)'
;MYLIPEKELYTIIQQFYSGNYQDITNLNLDVDFDFSNVLYEIQANFYKIRSFIKLNDYTQASSLLQKLDSKIDSNINSNKIDTETANLIKTDIDVLNAFIQFKESNKVNKPLLDSIDTETPSLALIYKNIILNEDSTLPDSPDLDLESYIYSLLKSLPDNSITILSNLKNHYSDALILDFAIAWLGLSQTTIDNNQINIKNSYYFFDELTSSANTDSIKNTISLLASYLKSINLPEANDCLQKIESFDTSLPSWDYSLLINKVALASQSLDSQTRQSLVTELSTKFPNSPYVTDLNEKSQLFDSIIASYN
;
A
#
# COMPACT_ATOMS: atom_id res chain seq x y z
N MET A 1 -21.17 4.01 7.30
CA MET A 1 -21.38 5.43 7.67
C MET A 1 -20.01 6.09 7.67
N TYR A 2 -19.71 6.95 6.70
CA TYR A 2 -18.39 7.60 6.62
C TYR A 2 -18.48 8.93 7.34
N LEU A 3 -17.89 8.99 8.52
CA LEU A 3 -17.75 10.24 9.26
C LEU A 3 -16.45 10.92 8.81
N ILE A 4 -16.44 12.25 8.73
CA ILE A 4 -15.22 13.03 8.49
C ILE A 4 -14.28 12.75 9.68
N PRO A 5 -13.08 12.17 9.46
CA PRO A 5 -12.21 11.81 10.56
C PRO A 5 -11.88 13.03 11.42
N GLU A 6 -11.87 12.85 12.74
CA GLU A 6 -11.24 13.81 13.64
C GLU A 6 -9.78 14.05 13.25
N LYS A 7 -9.25 15.24 13.56
CA LYS A 7 -7.89 15.65 13.19
C LYS A 7 -6.83 14.62 13.64
N GLU A 8 -7.08 14.05 14.81
CA GLU A 8 -6.32 13.00 15.47
C GLU A 8 -6.25 11.74 14.59
N LEU A 9 -7.40 11.20 14.19
CA LEU A 9 -7.48 10.02 13.33
C LEU A 9 -6.91 10.30 11.94
N TYR A 10 -7.16 11.49 11.39
CA TYR A 10 -6.63 11.89 10.09
C TYR A 10 -5.09 11.88 10.06
N THR A 11 -4.44 12.29 11.16
CA THR A 11 -2.98 12.24 11.28
C THR A 11 -2.46 10.80 11.22
N ILE A 12 -3.13 9.87 11.92
CA ILE A 12 -2.78 8.43 11.90
C ILE A 12 -2.98 7.85 10.49
N ILE A 13 -4.07 8.22 9.82
CA ILE A 13 -4.36 7.83 8.44
C ILE A 13 -3.25 8.31 7.48
N GLN A 14 -2.83 9.57 7.61
CA GLN A 14 -1.75 10.17 6.82
C GLN A 14 -0.42 9.42 6.98
N GLN A 15 -0.04 9.16 8.23
CA GLN A 15 1.17 8.40 8.54
C GLN A 15 1.08 6.97 7.98
N PHE A 16 -0.09 6.32 8.08
CA PHE A 16 -0.25 4.93 7.66
C PHE A 16 -0.06 4.80 6.15
N TYR A 17 -0.77 5.63 5.38
CA TYR A 17 -0.69 5.58 3.92
C TYR A 17 0.67 6.07 3.39
N SER A 18 1.37 6.92 4.14
CA SER A 18 2.76 7.30 3.85
C SER A 18 3.78 6.23 4.22
N GLY A 19 3.38 5.16 4.91
CA GLY A 19 4.30 4.09 5.29
C GLY A 19 5.11 4.36 6.55
N ASN A 20 4.72 5.35 7.37
CA ASN A 20 5.34 5.68 8.65
C ASN A 20 4.83 4.74 9.76
N TYR A 21 4.96 3.43 9.54
CA TYR A 21 4.39 2.40 10.41
C TYR A 21 5.02 2.40 11.80
N GLN A 22 6.34 2.62 11.89
CA GLN A 22 7.06 2.65 13.17
C GLN A 22 6.54 3.76 14.07
N ASP A 23 6.33 4.97 13.52
CA ASP A 23 5.79 6.11 14.25
C ASP A 23 4.43 5.77 14.85
N ILE A 24 3.54 5.18 14.06
CA ILE A 24 2.21 4.75 14.53
C ILE A 24 2.31 3.71 15.63
N THR A 25 3.20 2.72 15.51
CA THR A 25 3.36 1.68 16.55
C THR A 25 3.85 2.25 17.89
N ASN A 26 4.60 3.36 17.84
CA ASN A 26 5.12 4.04 19.02
C ASN A 26 4.08 4.94 19.71
N LEU A 27 2.99 5.33 19.03
CA LEU A 27 1.93 6.17 19.60
C LEU A 27 1.24 5.48 20.77
N ASN A 28 0.96 6.21 21.85
CA ASN A 28 0.08 5.76 22.91
C ASN A 28 -1.33 6.32 22.70
N LEU A 29 -2.19 5.56 22.01
CA LEU A 29 -3.53 6.02 21.60
C LEU A 29 -4.44 6.42 22.77
N ASP A 30 -4.20 5.90 23.98
CA ASP A 30 -5.01 6.23 25.17
C ASP A 30 -4.55 7.53 25.87
N VAL A 31 -3.35 8.04 25.55
CA VAL A 31 -2.73 9.18 26.23
C VAL A 31 -2.48 10.35 25.28
N ASP A 32 -2.02 10.04 24.06
CA ASP A 32 -1.61 11.05 23.08
C ASP A 32 -2.81 11.64 22.31
N PHE A 33 -3.97 10.99 22.38
CA PHE A 33 -5.16 11.36 21.62
C PHE A 33 -6.42 11.31 22.49
N ASP A 34 -7.31 12.28 22.25
CA ASP A 34 -8.64 12.34 22.87
C ASP A 34 -9.69 12.23 21.76
N PHE A 35 -10.14 11.00 21.50
CA PHE A 35 -11.14 10.75 20.47
C PHE A 35 -12.54 11.06 20.99
N SER A 36 -13.27 11.95 20.32
CA SER A 36 -14.64 12.29 20.73
C SER A 36 -15.65 11.19 20.38
N ASN A 37 -15.28 10.30 19.47
CA ASN A 37 -16.07 9.15 19.04
C ASN A 37 -15.29 7.83 19.20
N VAL A 38 -15.91 6.86 19.87
CA VAL A 38 -15.37 5.51 20.07
C VAL A 38 -15.04 4.79 18.75
N LEU A 39 -15.75 5.07 17.67
CA LEU A 39 -15.47 4.48 16.36
C LEU A 39 -14.14 4.97 15.78
N TYR A 40 -13.75 6.22 16.04
CA TYR A 40 -12.44 6.73 15.61
C TYR A 40 -11.30 6.13 16.41
N GLU A 41 -11.51 5.95 17.71
CA GLU A 41 -10.56 5.25 18.56
C GLU A 41 -10.35 3.80 18.09
N ILE A 42 -11.43 3.08 17.77
CA ILE A 42 -11.36 1.73 17.19
C ILE A 42 -10.60 1.74 15.86
N GLN A 43 -10.91 2.70 14.99
CA GLN A 43 -10.24 2.82 13.70
C GLN A 43 -8.74 3.15 13.83
N ALA A 44 -8.35 4.02 14.76
CA ALA A 44 -6.97 4.30 15.09
C ALA A 44 -6.23 3.05 15.57
N ASN A 45 -6.87 2.22 16.40
CA ASN A 45 -6.33 0.94 16.83
C ASN A 45 -6.16 -0.03 15.65
N PHE A 46 -7.09 -0.09 14.70
CA PHE A 46 -6.91 -0.90 13.49
C PHE A 46 -5.70 -0.46 12.67
N TYR A 47 -5.48 0.85 12.48
CA TYR A 47 -4.27 1.33 11.79
C TYR A 47 -3.00 0.95 12.54
N LYS A 48 -3.00 1.04 13.87
CA LYS A 48 -1.86 0.61 14.69
C LYS A 48 -1.59 -0.89 14.60
N ILE A 49 -2.63 -1.72 14.64
CA ILE A 49 -2.54 -3.19 14.46
C ILE A 49 -1.97 -3.50 13.07
N ARG A 50 -2.48 -2.84 12.03
CA ARG A 50 -1.99 -3.00 10.65
C ARG A 50 -0.53 -2.55 10.50
N SER A 51 -0.10 -1.50 11.19
CA SER A 51 1.31 -1.09 11.24
C SER A 51 2.19 -2.15 11.89
N PHE A 52 1.77 -2.78 13.00
CA PHE A 52 2.50 -3.92 13.57
C PHE A 52 2.60 -5.09 12.59
N ILE A 53 1.50 -5.43 11.90
CA ILE A 53 1.50 -6.47 10.86
C ILE A 53 2.51 -6.13 9.75
N LYS A 54 2.58 -4.86 9.31
CA LYS A 54 3.54 -4.39 8.29
C LYS A 54 4.99 -4.46 8.74
N LEU A 55 5.24 -4.33 10.03
CA LEU A 55 6.55 -4.48 10.65
C LEU A 55 6.85 -5.93 11.06
N ASN A 56 5.98 -6.89 10.70
CA ASN A 56 6.06 -8.30 11.08
C ASN A 56 6.06 -8.55 12.60
N ASP A 57 5.54 -7.61 13.40
CA ASP A 57 5.34 -7.78 14.84
C ASP A 57 3.94 -8.36 15.12
N TYR A 58 3.79 -9.63 14.76
CA TYR A 58 2.52 -10.36 14.90
C TYR A 58 2.11 -10.60 16.36
N THR A 59 3.08 -10.62 17.28
CA THR A 59 2.84 -10.76 18.71
C THR A 59 2.14 -9.52 19.27
N GLN A 60 2.67 -8.32 18.99
CA GLN A 60 2.00 -7.08 19.43
C GLN A 60 0.68 -6.86 18.70
N ALA A 61 0.62 -7.18 17.40
CA ALA A 61 -0.63 -7.10 16.63
C ALA A 61 -1.74 -7.95 17.27
N SER A 62 -1.46 -9.22 17.58
CA SER A 62 -2.42 -10.14 18.21
C SER A 62 -2.85 -9.68 19.60
N SER A 63 -1.89 -9.21 20.42
CA SER A 63 -2.16 -8.68 21.76
C SER A 63 -3.10 -7.46 21.73
N LEU A 64 -2.83 -6.52 20.82
CA LEU A 64 -3.66 -5.32 20.67
C LEU A 64 -5.05 -5.66 20.11
N LEU A 65 -5.15 -6.62 19.20
CA LEU A 65 -6.41 -7.07 18.64
C LEU A 65 -7.31 -7.75 19.69
N GLN A 66 -6.75 -8.57 20.60
CA GLN A 66 -7.50 -9.13 21.73
C GLN A 66 -8.04 -8.07 22.70
N LYS A 67 -7.22 -7.03 22.97
CA LYS A 67 -7.66 -5.89 23.78
C LYS A 67 -8.80 -5.13 23.09
N LEU A 68 -8.70 -4.93 21.77
CA LEU A 68 -9.72 -4.27 20.98
C LEU A 68 -11.04 -5.04 20.99
N ASP A 69 -11.00 -6.37 20.82
CA ASP A 69 -12.18 -7.24 20.88
C ASP A 69 -12.91 -7.12 22.24
N SER A 70 -12.15 -7.19 23.33
CA SER A 70 -12.69 -6.99 24.70
C SER A 70 -13.29 -5.59 24.89
N LYS A 71 -12.69 -4.57 24.27
CA LYS A 71 -13.18 -3.19 24.32
C LYS A 71 -14.47 -3.01 23.53
N ILE A 72 -14.62 -3.68 22.39
CA ILE A 72 -15.88 -3.68 21.62
C ILE A 72 -17.00 -4.27 22.46
N ASP A 73 -16.79 -5.42 23.11
CA ASP A 73 -17.78 -6.01 24.02
C ASP A 73 -18.20 -5.05 25.13
N SER A 74 -17.24 -4.36 25.76
CA SER A 74 -17.53 -3.35 26.77
C SER A 74 -18.35 -2.18 26.19
N ASN A 75 -18.07 -1.75 24.97
CA ASN A 75 -18.76 -0.64 24.33
C ASN A 75 -20.19 -0.99 23.92
N ILE A 76 -20.45 -2.22 23.50
CA ILE A 76 -21.82 -2.76 23.30
C ILE A 76 -22.60 -2.68 24.60
N ASN A 77 -22.04 -3.22 25.69
CA ASN A 77 -22.70 -3.23 27.01
C ASN A 77 -23.01 -1.83 27.54
N SER A 78 -22.20 -0.84 27.18
CA SER A 78 -22.41 0.57 27.54
C SER A 78 -23.25 1.38 26.54
N ASN A 79 -23.83 0.74 25.52
CA ASN A 79 -24.59 1.37 24.43
C ASN A 79 -23.82 2.48 23.68
N LYS A 80 -22.49 2.39 23.63
CA LYS A 80 -21.64 3.33 22.87
C LYS A 80 -21.54 2.96 21.40
N ILE A 81 -21.82 1.70 21.05
CA ILE A 81 -21.84 1.15 19.70
C ILE A 81 -23.04 0.21 19.61
N ASP A 82 -23.77 0.25 18.50
CA ASP A 82 -24.87 -0.69 18.26
C ASP A 82 -24.37 -2.09 17.85
N THR A 83 -25.22 -3.09 18.01
CA THR A 83 -24.88 -4.50 17.74
C THR A 83 -24.50 -4.76 16.27
N GLU A 84 -25.11 -4.06 15.32
CA GLU A 84 -24.85 -4.26 13.89
C GLU A 84 -23.45 -3.75 13.55
N THR A 85 -23.12 -2.53 13.95
CA THR A 85 -21.78 -1.94 13.81
C THR A 85 -20.72 -2.80 14.51
N ALA A 86 -21.02 -3.29 15.72
CA ALA A 86 -20.07 -4.13 16.45
C ALA A 86 -19.80 -5.48 15.76
N ASN A 87 -20.81 -6.10 15.15
CA ASN A 87 -20.63 -7.34 14.40
C ASN A 87 -19.75 -7.15 13.16
N LEU A 88 -19.87 -6.01 12.47
CA LEU A 88 -18.98 -5.66 11.34
C LEU A 88 -17.53 -5.52 11.82
N ILE A 89 -17.30 -4.78 12.90
CA ILE A 89 -15.96 -4.59 13.48
C ILE A 89 -15.36 -5.92 13.94
N LYS A 90 -16.17 -6.81 14.54
CA LYS A 90 -15.72 -8.15 14.94
C LYS A 90 -15.34 -9.03 13.76
N THR A 91 -16.05 -8.89 12.63
CA THR A 91 -15.68 -9.57 11.39
C THR A 91 -14.29 -9.11 10.93
N ASP A 92 -13.99 -7.80 11.00
CA ASP A 92 -12.66 -7.29 10.65
C ASP A 92 -11.57 -7.83 11.60
N ILE A 93 -11.88 -7.95 12.89
CA ILE A 93 -11.00 -8.59 13.89
C ILE A 93 -10.71 -10.05 13.51
N ASP A 94 -11.73 -10.84 13.19
CA ASP A 94 -11.58 -12.24 12.79
C ASP A 94 -10.71 -12.38 11.53
N VAL A 95 -10.86 -11.46 10.57
CA VAL A 95 -10.03 -11.43 9.36
C VAL A 95 -8.58 -11.08 9.67
N LEU A 96 -8.31 -10.06 10.49
CA LEU A 96 -6.93 -9.73 10.89
C LEU A 96 -6.28 -10.88 11.66
N ASN A 97 -7.01 -11.53 12.57
CA ASN A 97 -6.56 -12.74 13.26
C ASN A 97 -6.19 -13.86 12.28
N ALA A 98 -7.06 -14.11 11.29
CA ALA A 98 -6.82 -15.13 10.28
C ALA A 98 -5.60 -14.79 9.40
N PHE A 99 -5.41 -13.50 9.08
CA PHE A 99 -4.24 -13.02 8.35
C PHE A 99 -2.95 -13.18 9.15
N ILE A 100 -2.96 -12.84 10.44
CA ILE A 100 -1.82 -13.04 11.34
C ILE A 100 -1.46 -14.52 11.44
N GLN A 101 -2.43 -15.41 11.68
CA GLN A 101 -2.19 -16.86 11.74
C GLN A 101 -1.61 -17.42 10.44
N PHE A 102 -2.08 -16.92 9.30
CA PHE A 102 -1.54 -17.27 8.00
C PHE A 102 -0.06 -16.83 7.89
N LYS A 103 0.28 -15.60 8.25
CA LYS A 103 1.66 -15.11 8.18
C LYS A 103 2.62 -15.79 9.17
N GLU A 104 2.14 -16.14 10.36
CA GLU A 104 2.98 -16.81 11.39
C GLU A 104 3.17 -18.30 11.13
N SER A 105 2.15 -18.99 10.58
CA SER A 105 2.11 -20.46 10.59
C SER A 105 1.59 -21.10 9.29
N ASN A 106 1.35 -20.31 8.24
CA ASN A 106 0.70 -20.74 7.00
C ASN A 106 -0.67 -21.39 7.20
N LYS A 107 -1.32 -21.12 8.34
CA LYS A 107 -2.64 -21.68 8.67
C LYS A 107 -3.74 -20.85 8.02
N VAL A 108 -4.55 -21.50 7.20
CA VAL A 108 -5.67 -20.89 6.49
C VAL A 108 -6.99 -21.09 7.23
N ASN A 109 -7.75 -20.01 7.45
CA ASN A 109 -9.09 -20.07 8.03
C ASN A 109 -10.13 -20.34 6.92
N LYS A 110 -10.30 -21.61 6.53
CA LYS A 110 -11.24 -22.01 5.45
C LYS A 110 -12.70 -21.57 5.68
N PRO A 111 -13.29 -21.73 6.89
CA PRO A 111 -14.66 -21.27 7.13
C PRO A 111 -14.85 -19.78 6.84
N LEU A 112 -13.88 -18.94 7.21
CA LEU A 112 -13.92 -17.51 6.90
C LEU A 112 -13.82 -17.25 5.40
N LEU A 113 -12.95 -17.97 4.67
CA LEU A 113 -12.83 -17.86 3.20
C LEU A 113 -14.13 -18.17 2.46
N ASP A 114 -14.84 -19.19 2.94
CA ASP A 114 -16.08 -19.66 2.33
C ASP A 114 -17.26 -18.70 2.61
N SER A 115 -17.22 -17.93 3.71
CA SER A 115 -18.27 -16.98 4.08
C SER A 115 -18.16 -15.60 3.44
N ILE A 116 -17.07 -15.33 2.70
CA ILE A 116 -16.78 -14.00 2.17
C ILE A 116 -17.60 -13.70 0.91
N ASP A 117 -18.38 -12.63 1.00
CA ASP A 117 -19.00 -11.96 -0.15
C ASP A 117 -17.91 -11.42 -1.10
N THR A 118 -18.04 -11.75 -2.38
CA THR A 118 -17.13 -11.33 -3.44
C THR A 118 -17.60 -10.09 -4.18
N GLU A 119 -18.83 -9.63 -3.92
CA GLU A 119 -19.42 -8.45 -4.59
C GLU A 119 -19.05 -7.14 -3.89
N THR A 120 -18.81 -7.18 -2.57
CA THR A 120 -18.50 -6.00 -1.76
C THR A 120 -17.01 -5.94 -1.38
N PRO A 121 -16.28 -4.84 -1.70
CA PRO A 121 -14.92 -4.63 -1.22
C PRO A 121 -14.86 -4.67 0.30
N SER A 122 -14.08 -5.59 0.85
CA SER A 122 -13.94 -5.80 2.29
C SER A 122 -12.58 -6.39 2.63
N LEU A 123 -12.22 -6.30 3.91
CA LEU A 123 -11.00 -6.86 4.46
C LEU A 123 -10.90 -8.36 4.20
N ALA A 124 -12.05 -8.99 4.34
CA ALA A 124 -12.27 -10.40 4.16
C ALA A 124 -12.01 -10.81 2.69
N LEU A 125 -12.54 -10.07 1.72
CA LEU A 125 -12.27 -10.29 0.29
C LEU A 125 -10.77 -10.25 -0.04
N ILE A 126 -10.02 -9.39 0.64
CA ILE A 126 -8.58 -9.24 0.42
C ILE A 126 -7.83 -10.43 1.00
N TYR A 127 -8.15 -10.81 2.23
CA TYR A 127 -7.63 -12.04 2.81
C TYR A 127 -7.86 -13.22 1.85
N LYS A 128 -9.08 -13.35 1.32
CA LYS A 128 -9.41 -14.40 0.34
C LYS A 128 -8.58 -14.33 -0.94
N ASN A 129 -8.39 -13.15 -1.52
CA ASN A 129 -7.54 -13.00 -2.70
C ASN A 129 -6.07 -13.32 -2.43
N ILE A 130 -5.55 -12.98 -1.25
CA ILE A 130 -4.17 -13.34 -0.86
C ILE A 130 -4.01 -14.85 -0.72
N ILE A 131 -5.00 -15.56 -0.17
CA ILE A 131 -4.92 -17.02 0.01
C ILE A 131 -5.19 -17.79 -1.30
N LEU A 132 -6.12 -17.32 -2.14
CA LEU A 132 -6.57 -18.04 -3.34
C LEU A 132 -5.68 -17.84 -4.57
N ASN A 133 -4.83 -16.81 -4.61
CA ASN A 133 -3.96 -16.62 -5.77
C ASN A 133 -2.82 -17.66 -5.76
N GLU A 134 -2.96 -18.67 -6.64
CA GLU A 134 -1.88 -19.55 -7.08
C GLU A 134 -0.90 -18.85 -8.05
N ASP A 135 -1.25 -17.65 -8.55
CA ASP A 135 -0.38 -16.81 -9.37
C ASP A 135 0.57 -15.98 -8.49
N SER A 136 1.86 -16.28 -8.60
CA SER A 136 3.02 -15.67 -7.93
C SER A 136 3.24 -14.16 -8.17
N THR A 137 2.25 -13.45 -8.72
CA THR A 137 2.36 -12.07 -9.22
C THR A 137 1.75 -11.01 -8.31
N LEU A 138 1.15 -11.40 -7.18
CA LEU A 138 0.82 -10.44 -6.12
C LEU A 138 2.12 -10.10 -5.38
N PRO A 139 2.61 -8.84 -5.41
CA PRO A 139 3.68 -8.44 -4.52
C PRO A 139 3.23 -8.67 -3.08
N ASP A 140 4.19 -8.92 -2.20
CA ASP A 140 4.06 -9.06 -0.74
C ASP A 140 3.49 -7.81 -0.03
N SER A 141 2.57 -7.06 -0.64
CA SER A 141 1.97 -5.85 -0.06
C SER A 141 0.59 -6.15 0.52
N PRO A 142 0.48 -6.40 1.84
CA PRO A 142 -0.79 -6.63 2.51
C PRO A 142 -1.49 -5.31 2.85
N ASP A 143 -1.93 -4.57 1.84
CA ASP A 143 -2.64 -3.32 2.08
C ASP A 143 -4.16 -3.52 2.03
N LEU A 144 -4.68 -3.69 3.23
CA LEU A 144 -6.04 -4.07 3.58
C LEU A 144 -7.07 -2.95 3.28
N ASP A 145 -8.21 -3.36 2.78
CA ASP A 145 -9.39 -2.65 2.24
C ASP A 145 -9.26 -1.91 0.89
N LEU A 146 -9.16 -0.59 0.93
CA LEU A 146 -9.31 0.23 -0.27
C LEU A 146 -8.08 0.11 -1.18
N GLU A 147 -6.88 -0.08 -0.62
CA GLU A 147 -5.64 -0.29 -1.38
C GLU A 147 -5.64 -1.55 -2.22
N SER A 148 -6.14 -2.68 -1.71
CA SER A 148 -6.21 -3.92 -2.48
C SER A 148 -7.30 -3.87 -3.56
N TYR A 149 -8.40 -3.16 -3.32
CA TYR A 149 -9.39 -2.89 -4.36
C TYR A 149 -8.80 -1.99 -5.46
N ILE A 150 -8.14 -0.89 -5.08
CA ILE A 150 -7.39 -0.02 -5.98
C ILE A 150 -6.32 -0.83 -6.73
N TYR A 151 -5.56 -1.67 -6.05
CA TYR A 151 -4.53 -2.51 -6.64
C TYR A 151 -5.13 -3.50 -7.64
N SER A 152 -6.25 -4.14 -7.32
CA SER A 152 -6.94 -5.06 -8.22
C SER A 152 -7.46 -4.34 -9.48
N LEU A 153 -7.98 -3.12 -9.29
CA LEU A 153 -8.40 -2.23 -10.36
C LEU A 153 -7.21 -1.76 -11.22
N LEU A 154 -6.08 -1.44 -10.60
CA LEU A 154 -4.84 -1.04 -11.27
C LEU A 154 -4.09 -2.23 -11.90
N LYS A 155 -4.28 -3.48 -11.44
CA LYS A 155 -3.66 -4.67 -12.05
C LYS A 155 -4.32 -5.03 -13.37
N SER A 156 -5.64 -4.85 -13.46
CA SER A 156 -6.41 -5.15 -14.66
C SER A 156 -6.42 -4.00 -15.68
N LEU A 157 -5.99 -2.78 -15.29
CA LEU A 157 -6.07 -1.52 -16.05
C LEU A 157 -7.20 -1.51 -17.10
N PRO A 158 -8.47 -1.79 -16.73
CA PRO A 158 -9.54 -1.65 -17.70
C PRO A 158 -9.61 -0.20 -18.16
N ASP A 159 -9.98 0.05 -19.42
CA ASP A 159 -10.05 1.40 -20.00
C ASP A 159 -10.92 2.37 -19.17
N ASN A 160 -11.80 1.85 -18.32
CA ASN A 160 -12.68 2.61 -17.41
C ASN A 160 -12.13 2.84 -15.99
N SER A 161 -10.89 2.44 -15.68
CA SER A 161 -10.27 2.56 -14.34
C SER A 161 -10.34 3.99 -13.80
N ILE A 162 -10.09 4.97 -14.68
CA ILE A 162 -10.15 6.40 -14.40
C ILE A 162 -11.56 6.82 -13.98
N THR A 163 -12.58 6.37 -14.71
CA THR A 163 -13.98 6.67 -14.42
C THR A 163 -14.42 6.06 -13.09
N ILE A 164 -14.00 4.82 -12.79
CA ILE A 164 -14.34 4.15 -11.53
C ILE A 164 -13.72 4.90 -10.35
N LEU A 165 -12.42 5.21 -10.41
CA LEU A 165 -11.73 5.96 -9.33
C LEU A 165 -12.29 7.38 -9.16
N SER A 166 -12.66 8.05 -10.25
CA SER A 166 -13.28 9.38 -10.19
C SER A 166 -14.65 9.33 -9.54
N ASN A 167 -15.46 8.31 -9.86
CA ASN A 167 -16.76 8.10 -9.22
C ASN A 167 -16.60 7.80 -7.73
N LEU A 168 -15.63 6.96 -7.36
CA LEU A 168 -15.34 6.68 -5.96
C LEU A 168 -14.89 7.94 -5.21
N LYS A 169 -14.03 8.77 -5.81
CA LYS A 169 -13.63 10.04 -5.21
C LYS A 169 -14.79 11.01 -5.00
N ASN A 170 -15.80 11.00 -5.88
CA ASN A 170 -17.02 11.80 -5.65
C ASN A 170 -17.84 11.32 -4.44
N HIS A 171 -17.72 10.04 -4.08
CA HIS A 171 -18.44 9.44 -2.94
C HIS A 171 -17.59 9.41 -1.67
N TYR A 172 -16.27 9.46 -1.81
CA TYR A 172 -15.26 9.32 -0.77
C TYR A 172 -14.18 10.40 -0.92
N SER A 173 -14.59 11.67 -1.01
CA SER A 173 -13.70 12.79 -1.36
C SER A 173 -12.50 12.95 -0.43
N ASP A 174 -12.65 12.51 0.83
CA ASP A 174 -11.66 12.70 1.90
C ASP A 174 -10.82 11.43 2.14
N ALA A 175 -11.01 10.40 1.32
CA ALA A 175 -10.23 9.17 1.41
C ALA A 175 -8.86 9.40 0.77
N LEU A 176 -7.87 9.77 1.59
CA LEU A 176 -6.47 9.98 1.21
C LEU A 176 -5.94 8.89 0.27
N ILE A 177 -6.37 7.64 0.48
CA ILE A 177 -5.92 6.54 -0.34
C ILE A 177 -6.38 6.59 -1.80
N LEU A 178 -7.53 7.20 -2.08
CA LEU A 178 -7.95 7.47 -3.46
C LEU A 178 -7.05 8.50 -4.12
N ASP A 179 -6.50 9.46 -3.36
CA ASP A 179 -5.52 10.41 -3.88
C ASP A 179 -4.21 9.70 -4.24
N PHE A 180 -3.74 8.79 -3.39
CA PHE A 180 -2.63 7.89 -3.72
C PHE A 180 -2.91 7.07 -5.00
N ALA A 181 -4.09 6.46 -5.10
CA ALA A 181 -4.50 5.69 -6.28
C ALA A 181 -4.44 6.51 -7.57
N ILE A 182 -5.00 7.72 -7.53
CA ILE A 182 -5.02 8.65 -8.65
C ILE A 182 -3.59 9.07 -9.01
N ALA A 183 -2.76 9.37 -8.02
CA ALA A 183 -1.37 9.74 -8.24
C ALA A 183 -0.56 8.57 -8.86
N TRP A 184 -0.72 7.34 -8.38
CA TRP A 184 -0.08 6.17 -9.00
C TRP A 184 -0.57 5.90 -10.42
N LEU A 185 -1.87 6.05 -10.68
CA LEU A 185 -2.42 5.94 -12.04
C LEU A 185 -1.89 7.05 -12.95
N GLY A 186 -1.72 8.26 -12.43
CA GLY A 186 -1.09 9.37 -13.15
C GLY A 186 0.36 9.09 -13.51
N LEU A 187 1.09 8.33 -12.67
CA LEU A 187 2.42 7.84 -13.01
C LEU A 187 2.38 6.75 -14.08
N SER A 188 1.34 5.93 -14.19
CA SER A 188 1.29 4.91 -15.25
C SER A 188 1.04 5.51 -16.64
N GLN A 189 0.49 6.72 -16.73
CA GLN A 189 0.22 7.38 -18.00
C GLN A 189 1.50 7.69 -18.78
N THR A 190 1.42 7.58 -20.11
CA THR A 190 2.51 7.90 -21.05
C THR A 190 2.37 9.27 -21.70
N THR A 191 1.19 9.89 -21.61
CA THR A 191 0.89 11.22 -22.16
C THR A 191 0.71 12.25 -21.04
N ILE A 192 1.23 13.45 -21.27
CA ILE A 192 0.92 14.64 -20.45
C ILE A 192 -0.38 15.22 -21.02
N ASP A 193 -1.50 14.50 -20.88
CA ASP A 193 -2.80 15.04 -21.26
C ASP A 193 -3.32 16.00 -20.17
N ASN A 194 -4.10 17.00 -20.56
CA ASN A 194 -4.76 17.96 -19.65
C ASN A 194 -5.84 17.32 -18.73
N ASN A 195 -5.88 16.00 -18.63
CA ASN A 195 -6.78 15.27 -17.76
C ASN A 195 -6.28 15.35 -16.31
N GLN A 196 -7.18 15.18 -15.34
CA GLN A 196 -6.86 15.27 -13.91
C GLN A 196 -5.86 14.21 -13.42
N ILE A 197 -5.66 13.14 -14.20
CA ILE A 197 -4.77 12.02 -13.87
C ILE A 197 -3.60 12.05 -14.86
N ASN A 198 -2.49 12.65 -14.42
CA ASN A 198 -1.29 12.82 -15.25
C ASN A 198 -0.03 12.90 -14.35
N ILE A 199 1.14 12.78 -14.98
CA ILE A 199 2.44 12.78 -14.30
C ILE A 199 2.67 14.06 -13.47
N LYS A 200 2.22 15.23 -13.96
CA LYS A 200 2.39 16.52 -13.27
C LYS A 200 1.58 16.59 -11.96
N ASN A 201 0.35 16.11 -11.97
CA ASN A 201 -0.48 16.07 -10.76
C ASN A 201 0.07 15.03 -9.76
N SER A 202 0.54 13.89 -10.25
CA SER A 202 1.23 12.89 -9.41
C SER A 202 2.49 13.47 -8.77
N TYR A 203 3.29 14.20 -9.56
CA TYR A 203 4.47 14.90 -9.06
C TYR A 203 4.11 15.84 -7.90
N TYR A 204 3.17 16.76 -8.09
CA TYR A 204 2.81 17.72 -7.03
C TYR A 204 2.25 17.04 -5.79
N PHE A 205 1.48 15.97 -5.97
CA PHE A 205 0.97 15.19 -4.85
C PHE A 205 2.10 14.59 -4.01
N PHE A 206 3.07 13.91 -4.64
CA PHE A 206 4.19 13.33 -3.89
C PHE A 206 5.17 14.38 -3.36
N ASP A 207 5.37 15.48 -4.08
CA ASP A 207 6.18 16.62 -3.63
C ASP A 207 5.62 17.24 -2.34
N GLU A 208 4.31 17.48 -2.30
CA GLU A 208 3.59 17.96 -1.11
C GLU A 208 3.73 16.98 0.07
N LEU A 209 3.54 15.68 -0.17
CA LEU A 209 3.66 14.66 0.87
C LEU A 209 5.07 14.56 1.44
N THR A 210 6.11 14.68 0.61
CA THR A 210 7.50 14.65 1.07
C THR A 210 7.94 15.95 1.77
N SER A 211 7.15 17.01 1.68
CA SER A 211 7.40 18.31 2.31
C SER A 211 6.72 18.46 3.67
N SER A 212 5.83 17.55 4.04
CA SER A 212 5.04 17.60 5.28
C SER A 212 5.55 16.60 6.32
N ALA A 213 5.71 17.05 7.57
CA ALA A 213 6.31 16.24 8.64
C ALA A 213 5.56 14.92 8.94
N ASN A 214 4.24 14.86 8.74
CA ASN A 214 3.45 13.65 9.02
C ASN A 214 3.52 12.61 7.90
N THR A 215 3.92 13.03 6.70
CA THR A 215 3.85 12.23 5.48
C THR A 215 5.22 12.05 4.83
N ASP A 216 6.25 12.76 5.30
CA ASP A 216 7.62 12.56 4.85
C ASP A 216 8.06 11.14 5.23
N SER A 217 8.47 10.39 4.22
CA SER A 217 8.64 8.94 4.31
C SER A 217 9.42 8.40 3.13
N ILE A 218 10.02 7.22 3.31
CA ILE A 218 10.69 6.48 2.23
C ILE A 218 9.72 6.18 1.08
N LYS A 219 8.48 5.74 1.39
CA LYS A 219 7.46 5.39 0.38
C LYS A 219 7.11 6.57 -0.53
N ASN A 220 6.88 7.76 0.06
CA ASN A 220 6.53 8.95 -0.71
C ASN A 220 7.74 9.47 -1.49
N THR A 221 8.96 9.37 -0.92
CA THR A 221 10.19 9.75 -1.62
C THR A 221 10.49 8.83 -2.80
N ILE A 222 10.23 7.52 -2.70
CA ILE A 222 10.31 6.58 -3.83
C ILE A 222 9.31 6.93 -4.94
N SER A 223 8.11 7.36 -4.56
CA SER A 223 7.06 7.77 -5.53
C SER A 223 7.42 9.10 -6.22
N LEU A 224 8.01 10.04 -5.48
CA LEU A 224 8.56 11.28 -6.03
C LEU A 224 9.74 11.01 -6.97
N LEU A 225 10.65 10.11 -6.60
CA LEU A 225 11.74 9.62 -7.45
C LEU A 225 11.22 9.09 -8.79
N ALA A 226 10.17 8.25 -8.77
CA ALA A 226 9.55 7.75 -10.00
C ALA A 226 9.00 8.89 -10.89
N SER A 227 8.45 9.94 -10.27
CA SER A 227 7.95 11.13 -10.97
C SER A 227 9.06 11.90 -11.68
N TYR A 228 10.21 12.10 -11.01
CA TYR A 228 11.38 12.74 -11.61
C TYR A 228 11.98 11.92 -12.74
N LEU A 229 12.11 10.60 -12.57
CA LEU A 229 12.60 9.69 -13.61
C LEU A 229 11.72 9.70 -14.85
N LYS A 230 10.40 9.80 -14.70
CA LYS A 230 9.47 9.93 -15.84
C LYS A 230 9.59 11.26 -16.56
N SER A 231 9.96 12.32 -15.85
CA SER A 231 10.15 13.66 -16.40
C SER A 231 11.59 13.91 -16.89
N ILE A 232 12.50 12.93 -16.74
CA ILE A 232 13.93 13.01 -17.09
C ILE A 232 14.66 14.11 -16.28
N ASN A 233 14.21 14.36 -15.05
CA ASN A 233 14.83 15.28 -14.11
C ASN A 233 15.86 14.54 -13.25
N LEU A 234 17.01 14.22 -13.84
CA LEU A 234 18.04 13.38 -13.22
C LEU A 234 18.69 13.97 -11.96
N PRO A 235 19.00 15.28 -11.88
CA PRO A 235 19.56 15.87 -10.66
C PRO A 235 18.63 15.66 -9.45
N GLU A 236 17.35 15.99 -9.60
CA GLU A 236 16.34 15.87 -8.55
C GLU A 236 16.04 14.41 -8.19
N ALA A 237 16.14 13.49 -9.17
CA ALA A 237 16.09 12.06 -8.92
C ALA A 237 17.26 11.59 -8.01
N ASN A 238 18.46 12.13 -8.19
CA ASN A 238 19.59 11.83 -7.29
C ASN A 238 19.38 12.41 -5.89
N ASP A 239 18.82 13.62 -5.78
CA ASP A 239 18.49 14.23 -4.49
C ASP A 239 17.49 13.35 -3.71
N CYS A 240 16.51 12.76 -4.40
CA CYS A 240 15.59 11.80 -3.79
C CYS A 240 16.31 10.54 -3.27
N LEU A 241 17.30 10.02 -4.00
CA LEU A 241 18.09 8.87 -3.53
C LEU A 241 18.91 9.22 -2.28
N GLN A 242 19.54 10.40 -2.24
CA GLN A 242 20.24 10.87 -1.05
C GLN A 242 19.30 11.04 0.15
N LYS A 243 18.09 11.58 -0.09
CA LYS A 243 17.06 11.68 0.94
C LYS A 243 16.65 10.29 1.44
N ILE A 244 16.46 9.32 0.55
CA ILE A 244 16.13 7.93 0.93
C ILE A 244 17.22 7.33 1.83
N GLU A 245 18.50 7.57 1.50
CA GLU A 245 19.65 7.09 2.28
C GLU A 245 19.78 7.77 3.66
N SER A 246 19.15 8.93 3.85
CA SER A 246 19.17 9.67 5.12
C SER A 246 18.15 9.17 6.16
N PHE A 247 17.18 8.35 5.77
CA PHE A 247 16.22 7.78 6.71
C PHE A 247 16.89 6.70 7.57
N ASP A 248 16.75 6.81 8.89
CA ASP A 248 17.31 5.88 9.90
C ASP A 248 16.47 4.59 10.07
N THR A 249 15.53 4.35 9.16
CA THR A 249 14.62 3.20 9.23
C THR A 249 14.97 2.17 8.18
N SER A 250 14.90 0.88 8.56
CA SER A 250 15.07 -0.20 7.60
C SER A 250 14.05 -0.06 6.48
N LEU A 251 14.50 -0.09 5.22
CA LEU A 251 13.64 -0.12 4.03
C LEU A 251 12.59 -1.22 4.20
N PRO A 252 11.29 -0.87 4.30
CA PRO A 252 10.23 -1.87 4.35
C PRO A 252 10.11 -2.58 2.99
N SER A 253 8.98 -3.28 2.78
CA SER A 253 8.56 -4.01 1.56
C SER A 253 8.68 -3.28 0.20
N TRP A 254 9.22 -2.06 0.16
CA TRP A 254 9.44 -1.25 -1.04
C TRP A 254 10.89 -1.28 -1.57
N ASP A 255 11.77 -2.11 -1.01
CA ASP A 255 13.14 -2.32 -1.52
C ASP A 255 13.13 -2.70 -3.02
N TYR A 256 12.18 -3.53 -3.41
CA TYR A 256 11.92 -3.88 -4.81
C TYR A 256 11.68 -2.65 -5.71
N SER A 257 10.76 -1.75 -5.32
CA SER A 257 10.44 -0.55 -6.10
C SER A 257 11.62 0.42 -6.18
N LEU A 258 12.39 0.54 -5.09
CA LEU A 258 13.62 1.34 -5.08
C LEU A 258 14.67 0.79 -6.05
N LEU A 259 14.89 -0.53 -6.07
CA LEU A 259 15.83 -1.16 -7.00
C LEU A 259 15.43 -0.91 -8.46
N ILE A 260 14.14 -1.02 -8.81
CA ILE A 260 13.67 -0.69 -10.17
C ILE A 260 13.98 0.77 -10.52
N ASN A 261 13.69 1.70 -9.62
CA ASN A 261 13.98 3.12 -9.86
C ASN A 261 15.48 3.36 -10.04
N LYS A 262 16.34 2.69 -9.28
CA LYS A 262 17.80 2.73 -9.47
C LYS A 262 18.22 2.16 -10.82
N VAL A 263 17.61 1.06 -11.29
CA VAL A 263 17.85 0.50 -12.64
C VAL A 263 17.45 1.51 -13.72
N ALA A 264 16.30 2.17 -13.56
CA ALA A 264 15.82 3.19 -14.50
C ALA A 264 16.77 4.39 -14.54
N LEU A 265 17.23 4.88 -13.38
CA LEU A 265 18.21 5.97 -13.30
C LEU A 265 19.53 5.60 -13.99
N ALA A 266 20.08 4.43 -13.70
CA ALA A 266 21.32 3.96 -14.33
C ALA A 266 21.17 3.83 -15.86
N SER A 267 19.97 3.42 -16.32
CA SER A 267 19.66 3.35 -17.75
C SER A 267 19.62 4.73 -18.42
N GLN A 268 19.01 5.73 -17.77
CA GLN A 268 18.92 7.10 -18.27
C GLN A 268 20.28 7.83 -18.23
N SER A 269 21.12 7.50 -17.26
CA SER A 269 22.49 8.02 -17.12
C SER A 269 23.51 7.30 -18.00
N LEU A 270 23.08 6.33 -18.83
CA LEU A 270 23.94 5.51 -19.69
C LEU A 270 25.04 4.72 -18.94
N ASP A 271 24.81 4.42 -17.67
CA ASP A 271 25.71 3.61 -16.83
C ASP A 271 25.33 2.13 -16.93
N SER A 272 25.88 1.46 -17.95
CA SER A 272 25.59 0.06 -18.24
C SER A 272 26.08 -0.90 -17.16
N GLN A 273 27.20 -0.59 -16.51
CA GLN A 273 27.80 -1.44 -15.48
C GLN A 273 26.93 -1.46 -14.22
N THR A 274 26.56 -0.28 -13.72
CA THR A 274 25.68 -0.17 -12.54
C THR A 274 24.31 -0.76 -12.84
N ARG A 275 23.75 -0.50 -14.03
CA ARG A 275 22.48 -1.09 -14.45
C ARG A 275 22.52 -2.62 -14.40
N GLN A 276 23.57 -3.25 -14.94
CA GLN A 276 23.67 -4.71 -14.97
C GLN A 276 23.82 -5.31 -13.56
N SER A 277 24.58 -4.64 -12.69
CA SER A 277 24.69 -5.04 -11.28
C SER A 277 23.33 -5.01 -10.59
N LEU A 278 22.58 -3.92 -10.75
CA LEU A 278 21.26 -3.75 -10.14
C LEU A 278 20.21 -4.73 -10.68
N VAL A 279 20.21 -5.02 -11.99
CA VAL A 279 19.31 -6.03 -12.58
C VAL A 279 19.63 -7.44 -12.03
N THR A 280 20.92 -7.74 -11.82
CA THR A 280 21.34 -9.02 -11.23
C THR A 280 20.88 -9.13 -9.77
N GLU A 281 21.05 -8.06 -9.00
CA GLU A 281 20.56 -7.98 -7.62
C GLU A 281 19.04 -8.16 -7.56
N LEU A 282 18.29 -7.45 -8.40
CA LEU A 282 16.83 -7.52 -8.49
C LEU A 282 16.36 -8.93 -8.83
N SER A 283 16.99 -9.58 -9.81
CA SER A 283 16.65 -10.95 -10.22
C SER A 283 16.95 -11.98 -9.13
N THR A 284 17.95 -11.71 -8.29
CA THR A 284 18.34 -12.60 -7.18
C THR A 284 17.42 -12.43 -5.98
N LYS A 285 17.13 -11.18 -5.58
CA LYS A 285 16.30 -10.87 -4.40
C LYS A 285 14.81 -11.03 -4.67
N PHE A 286 14.35 -10.67 -5.87
CA PHE A 286 12.93 -10.61 -6.23
C PHE A 286 12.66 -11.34 -7.57
N PRO A 287 12.89 -12.66 -7.65
CA PRO A 287 12.81 -13.41 -8.91
C PRO A 287 11.42 -13.44 -9.55
N ASN A 288 10.36 -13.39 -8.74
CA ASN A 288 8.96 -13.39 -9.21
C ASN A 288 8.40 -11.98 -9.43
N SER A 289 9.26 -10.97 -9.44
CA SER A 289 8.79 -9.61 -9.60
C SER A 289 8.24 -9.32 -11.00
N PRO A 290 7.27 -8.39 -11.14
CA PRO A 290 6.76 -7.99 -12.45
C PRO A 290 7.86 -7.54 -13.42
N TYR A 291 8.90 -6.84 -12.92
CA TYR A 291 10.01 -6.40 -13.75
C TYR A 291 10.84 -7.58 -14.28
N VAL A 292 11.18 -8.55 -13.42
CA VAL A 292 11.97 -9.73 -13.81
C VAL A 292 11.17 -10.63 -14.75
N THR A 293 9.86 -10.76 -14.51
CA THR A 293 8.94 -11.50 -15.38
C THR A 293 8.91 -10.89 -16.78
N ASP A 294 8.65 -9.58 -16.90
CA ASP A 294 8.64 -8.84 -18.16
C ASP A 294 10.00 -8.91 -18.88
N LEU A 295 11.11 -8.83 -18.13
CA LEU A 295 12.45 -8.97 -18.69
C LEU A 295 12.66 -10.35 -19.31
N ASN A 296 12.28 -11.42 -18.60
CA ASN A 296 12.41 -12.79 -19.08
C ASN A 296 11.53 -13.05 -20.31
N GLU A 297 10.28 -12.58 -20.30
CA GLU A 297 9.36 -12.68 -21.45
C GLU A 297 9.93 -11.98 -22.69
N LYS A 298 10.48 -10.77 -22.51
CA LYS A 298 11.11 -10.01 -23.60
C LYS A 298 12.37 -10.67 -24.12
N SER A 299 13.20 -11.25 -23.25
CA SER A 299 14.38 -12.03 -23.65
C SER A 299 13.98 -13.25 -24.48
N GLN A 300 12.98 -14.01 -24.05
CA GLN A 300 12.46 -15.16 -24.80
C GLN A 300 11.89 -14.76 -26.16
N LEU A 301 11.13 -13.65 -26.22
CA LEU A 301 10.61 -13.11 -27.46
C LEU A 301 11.75 -12.74 -28.42
N PHE A 302 12.77 -12.04 -27.93
CA PHE A 302 13.93 -11.66 -28.73
C PHE A 302 14.68 -12.87 -29.30
N ASP A 303 14.92 -13.90 -28.47
CA ASP A 303 15.57 -15.14 -28.91
C ASP A 303 14.73 -15.87 -29.97
N SER A 304 13.40 -15.90 -29.82
CA SER A 304 12.50 -16.50 -30.82
C SER A 304 12.52 -15.76 -32.16
N ILE A 305 12.64 -14.43 -32.12
CA ILE A 305 12.76 -13.59 -33.31
C ILE A 305 14.08 -13.90 -34.01
N ILE A 306 15.21 -13.93 -33.27
CA ILE A 306 16.52 -14.28 -33.83
C ILE A 306 16.49 -15.65 -34.49
N ALA A 307 15.91 -16.65 -33.83
CA ALA A 307 15.80 -18.00 -34.37
C ALA A 307 14.98 -18.07 -35.68
N SER A 308 14.10 -17.10 -35.93
CA SER A 308 13.31 -17.03 -37.17
C SER A 308 14.07 -16.42 -38.35
N TYR A 309 15.18 -15.71 -38.09
CA TYR A 309 16.02 -15.07 -39.11
C TYR A 309 17.35 -15.82 -39.39
N ASN A 310 17.68 -16.82 -38.59
CA ASN A 310 18.84 -17.70 -38.76
C ASN A 310 18.44 -19.03 -39.41
#